data_AF-A0A8J3LPF8-F1
#
_entry.id   AF-A0A8J3LPF8-F1
#
_cell.length_a   1.000
_cell.length_b   1.000
_cell.length_c   1.000
_cell.angle_alpha   90.00
_cell.angle_beta   90.00
_cell.angle_gamma   90.00
#
_symmetry.space_group_name_H-M   'P 1'
#
loop_
_entity.id
_entity.type
_entity.pdbx_description
1 polymer ?
#
loop_
_entity_poly.entity_id
_entity_poly.type
_entity_poly.pdbx_seq_one_letter_code
_entity_poly.pdbx_strand_id
1 'polypeptide(L)'
;MTEYTGLYQRLYRTRVPILWWLRRRSYLAFVVRELSSVFVAWAVVFLLLLAHAVASGPRQYQSFLAWSAAPWVLTVNAVALALVVYHAVTWFNVAPQALVLRVRGRRVPARVVAGLHYGLWALVSAVVAWIVI
;
A
#
# COMPACT_ATOMS: atom_id res chain seq x y z
N MET A 1 -29.47 -56.87 -12.97
CA MET A 1 -28.33 -55.98 -13.28
C MET A 1 -28.81 -54.57 -12.98
N THR A 2 -28.62 -54.11 -11.74
CA THR A 2 -29.21 -52.87 -11.21
C THR A 2 -28.34 -51.67 -11.57
N GLU A 3 -28.92 -50.69 -12.27
CA GLU A 3 -28.27 -49.44 -12.66
C GLU A 3 -27.88 -48.61 -11.43
N TYR A 4 -26.58 -48.39 -11.24
CA TYR A 4 -26.06 -47.41 -10.31
C TYR A 4 -26.01 -46.04 -10.99
N THR A 5 -27.16 -45.42 -11.23
CA THR A 5 -27.22 -44.02 -11.69
C THR A 5 -27.07 -43.11 -10.48
N GLY A 6 -25.84 -43.01 -9.99
CA GLY A 6 -25.45 -42.20 -8.83
C GLY A 6 -25.74 -40.71 -9.08
N LEU A 7 -26.62 -40.18 -8.23
CA LEU A 7 -27.06 -38.79 -8.14
C LEU A 7 -25.90 -37.80 -8.28
N TYR A 8 -25.80 -37.12 -9.42
CA TYR A 8 -24.99 -35.91 -9.55
C TYR A 8 -25.59 -34.83 -8.64
N GLN A 9 -25.05 -34.67 -7.42
CA GLN A 9 -25.40 -33.54 -6.58
C GLN A 9 -25.00 -32.25 -7.31
N ARG A 10 -26.00 -31.48 -7.76
CA ARG A 10 -25.77 -30.12 -8.26
C ARG A 10 -25.26 -29.28 -7.09
N LEU A 11 -23.93 -29.18 -6.98
CA LEU A 11 -23.26 -28.30 -6.03
C LEU A 11 -23.81 -26.88 -6.21
N TYR A 12 -24.57 -26.41 -5.23
CA TYR A 12 -25.10 -25.07 -5.22
C TYR A 12 -23.94 -24.08 -5.08
N ARG A 13 -23.69 -23.30 -6.15
CA ARG A 13 -22.68 -22.24 -6.16
C ARG A 13 -23.37 -20.90 -5.94
N THR A 14 -23.16 -20.30 -4.77
CA THR A 14 -23.65 -18.95 -4.48
C THR A 14 -22.98 -17.94 -5.42
N ARG A 15 -23.76 -17.05 -6.06
CA ARG A 15 -23.21 -15.95 -6.84
C ARG A 15 -22.60 -14.90 -5.90
N VAL A 16 -21.34 -14.55 -6.12
CA VAL A 16 -20.67 -13.48 -5.39
C VAL A 16 -20.91 -12.16 -6.13
N PRO A 17 -21.56 -11.15 -5.51
CA PRO A 17 -21.80 -9.86 -6.15
C PRO A 17 -20.50 -9.06 -6.29
N ILE A 18 -20.40 -8.15 -7.27
CA ILE A 18 -19.19 -7.31 -7.50
C ILE A 18 -18.82 -6.49 -6.25
N LEU A 19 -19.83 -5.97 -5.53
CA LEU A 19 -19.67 -5.18 -4.31
C LEU A 19 -19.60 -6.04 -3.04
N TRP A 20 -19.18 -7.30 -3.14
CA TRP A 20 -19.04 -8.21 -2.00
C TRP A 20 -18.16 -7.64 -0.88
N TRP A 21 -17.16 -6.83 -1.25
CA TRP A 21 -16.17 -6.26 -0.35
C TRP A 21 -16.73 -5.19 0.59
N LEU A 22 -17.85 -4.55 0.26
CA LEU A 22 -18.53 -3.59 1.13
C LEU A 22 -19.26 -4.27 2.31
N ARG A 23 -19.45 -5.60 2.25
CA ARG A 23 -20.25 -6.33 3.23
C ARG A 23 -19.57 -6.48 4.60
N ARG A 24 -18.23 -6.46 4.65
CA ARG A 24 -17.47 -6.55 5.91
C ARG A 24 -16.28 -5.61 5.88
N ARG A 25 -16.00 -4.99 7.03
CA ARG A 25 -14.86 -4.08 7.21
C ARG A 25 -13.52 -4.71 6.85
N SER A 26 -13.33 -6.01 7.12
CA SER A 26 -12.11 -6.74 6.75
C SER A 26 -11.91 -6.84 5.24
N TYR A 27 -12.98 -7.08 4.47
CA TYR A 27 -12.92 -7.14 3.02
C TYR A 27 -12.70 -5.76 2.41
N LEU A 28 -13.34 -4.74 2.97
CA LEU A 28 -13.10 -3.35 2.59
C LEU A 28 -11.63 -2.98 2.82
N ALA A 29 -11.08 -3.23 4.00
CA ALA A 29 -9.68 -2.92 4.32
C ALA A 29 -8.71 -3.64 3.38
N PHE A 30 -9.00 -4.90 3.02
CA PHE A 30 -8.24 -5.65 2.03
C PHE A 30 -8.30 -4.98 0.65
N VAL A 31 -9.48 -4.69 0.12
CA VAL A 31 -9.62 -4.08 -1.20
C VAL A 31 -9.01 -2.68 -1.25
N VAL A 32 -9.21 -1.85 -0.22
CA VAL A 32 -8.58 -0.53 -0.11
C VAL A 32 -7.05 -0.64 -0.07
N ARG A 33 -6.50 -1.67 0.60
CA ARG A 33 -5.06 -1.93 0.58
C ARG A 33 -4.56 -2.24 -0.82
N GLU A 34 -5.25 -3.09 -1.57
CA GLU A 34 -4.84 -3.36 -2.95
C GLU A 34 -4.98 -2.12 -3.85
N LEU A 35 -6.07 -1.36 -3.70
CA LEU A 35 -6.30 -0.11 -4.46
C LEU A 35 -5.29 0.99 -4.15
N SER A 36 -4.72 1.02 -2.94
CA SER A 36 -3.68 1.99 -2.59
C SER A 36 -2.43 1.91 -3.48
N SER A 37 -2.19 0.78 -4.15
CA SER A 37 -1.09 0.62 -5.13
C SER A 37 -1.17 1.62 -6.30
N VAL A 38 -2.38 2.01 -6.72
CA VAL A 38 -2.58 3.02 -7.77
C VAL A 38 -2.04 4.38 -7.31
N PHE A 39 -2.23 4.72 -6.03
CA PHE A 39 -1.73 5.96 -5.45
C PHE A 39 -0.23 5.93 -5.18
N VAL A 40 0.31 4.75 -4.85
CA VAL A 40 1.78 4.54 -4.83
C VAL A 40 2.35 4.80 -6.23
N ALA A 41 1.75 4.24 -7.29
CA ALA A 41 2.18 4.49 -8.66
C ALA A 41 2.09 5.98 -9.04
N TRP A 42 1.00 6.65 -8.66
CA TRP A 42 0.87 8.11 -8.83
C TRP A 42 2.01 8.87 -8.15
N ALA A 43 2.32 8.56 -6.89
CA ALA A 43 3.40 9.21 -6.15
C ALA A 43 4.76 9.02 -6.84
N VAL A 44 5.04 7.82 -7.36
CA VAL A 44 6.25 7.53 -8.15
C VAL A 44 6.29 8.39 -9.41
N VAL A 45 5.21 8.44 -10.18
CA VAL A 45 5.13 9.26 -11.40
C VAL A 45 5.32 10.75 -11.06
N PHE A 46 4.66 11.25 -10.01
CA PHE A 46 4.81 12.63 -9.57
C PHE A 46 6.27 12.97 -9.22
N LEU A 47 6.97 12.10 -8.50
CA LEU A 47 8.38 12.27 -8.18
C LEU A 47 9.29 12.22 -9.42
N LEU A 48 8.98 11.36 -10.40
CA LEU A 48 9.70 11.32 -11.67
C LEU A 48 9.51 12.59 -12.49
N LEU A 49 8.30 13.16 -12.50
CA LEU A 49 8.03 14.46 -13.13
C LEU A 49 8.81 15.58 -12.44
N LEU A 50 8.87 15.58 -11.10
CA LEU A 50 9.70 16.52 -10.34
C LEU A 50 11.18 16.37 -10.70
N ALA A 51 11.71 15.14 -10.70
CA ALA A 51 13.11 14.88 -11.05
C ALA A 51 13.44 15.32 -12.49
N HIS A 52 12.53 15.08 -13.43
CA HIS A 52 12.66 15.53 -14.81
C HIS A 52 12.64 17.07 -14.92
N ALA A 53 11.76 17.74 -14.17
CA ALA A 53 11.67 19.19 -14.15
C ALA A 53 12.93 19.84 -13.56
N VAL A 54 13.50 19.25 -12.50
CA VAL A 54 14.79 19.67 -11.92
C VAL A 54 15.92 19.50 -12.93
N ALA A 55 15.99 18.36 -13.63
CA ALA A 55 17.04 18.08 -14.61
C ALA A 55 16.95 18.98 -15.86
N SER A 56 15.75 19.45 -16.22
CA SER A 56 15.49 20.26 -17.41
C SER A 56 15.78 21.76 -17.20
N GLY A 57 16.09 22.18 -15.97
CA GLY A 57 16.55 23.52 -15.64
C GLY A 57 15.49 24.43 -15.02
N PRO A 58 15.87 25.69 -14.69
CA PRO A 58 15.09 26.52 -13.76
C PRO A 58 13.68 26.88 -14.23
N ARG A 59 13.47 27.06 -15.55
CA ARG A 59 12.15 27.40 -16.09
C ARG A 59 11.17 26.24 -15.95
N GLN A 60 11.57 25.03 -16.36
CA GLN A 60 10.75 23.83 -16.24
C GLN A 60 10.42 23.51 -14.78
N TYR A 61 11.39 23.67 -13.88
CA TYR A 61 11.18 23.52 -12.46
C TYR A 61 10.13 24.49 -11.90
N GLN A 62 10.22 25.78 -12.22
CA GLN A 62 9.23 26.78 -11.77
C GLN A 62 7.83 26.50 -12.32
N SER A 63 7.71 26.10 -13.60
CA SER A 63 6.43 25.70 -14.18
C SER A 63 5.83 24.48 -13.47
N PHE A 64 6.67 23.50 -13.10
CA PHE A 64 6.21 22.34 -12.32
C PHE A 64 5.76 22.73 -10.92
N LEU A 65 6.47 23.62 -10.23
CA LEU A 65 6.06 24.14 -8.92
C LEU A 65 4.71 24.85 -9.00
N ALA A 66 4.50 25.72 -10.01
CA ALA A 66 3.23 26.40 -10.21
C ALA A 66 2.07 25.43 -10.48
N TRP A 67 2.30 24.39 -11.30
CA TRP A 67 1.30 23.35 -11.55
C TRP A 67 1.01 22.51 -10.30
N SER A 68 2.05 22.10 -9.58
CA SER A 68 1.90 21.26 -8.37
C SER A 68 1.22 22.00 -7.20
N ALA A 69 1.29 23.33 -7.18
CA ALA A 69 0.57 24.17 -6.24
C ALA A 69 -0.93 24.32 -6.55
N ALA A 70 -1.40 23.83 -7.70
CA ALA A 70 -2.83 23.87 -8.02
C ALA A 70 -3.65 23.08 -6.97
N PRO A 71 -4.80 23.59 -6.50
CA PRO A 71 -5.55 22.99 -5.39
C PRO A 71 -5.94 21.52 -5.62
N TRP A 72 -6.24 21.15 -6.86
CA TRP A 72 -6.60 19.77 -7.20
C TRP A 72 -5.37 18.84 -7.11
N VAL A 73 -4.18 19.29 -7.51
CA VAL A 73 -2.94 18.49 -7.40
C VAL A 73 -2.58 18.28 -5.95
N LEU A 74 -2.68 19.34 -5.13
CA LEU A 74 -2.49 19.25 -3.69
C LEU A 74 -3.45 18.25 -3.05
N THR A 75 -4.72 18.27 -3.45
CA THR A 75 -5.74 17.32 -2.95
C THR A 75 -5.40 15.89 -3.33
N VAL A 76 -5.04 15.63 -4.59
CA VAL A 76 -4.64 14.30 -5.06
C VAL A 76 -3.40 13.82 -4.31
N ASN A 77 -2.40 14.68 -4.14
CA ASN A 77 -1.17 14.33 -3.41
C ASN A 77 -1.41 14.09 -1.92
N ALA A 78 -2.30 14.84 -1.27
CA ALA A 78 -2.67 14.61 0.12
C ALA A 78 -3.38 13.26 0.30
N VAL A 79 -4.31 12.92 -0.59
CA VAL A 79 -4.98 11.62 -0.60
C VAL A 79 -3.98 10.49 -0.90
N ALA A 80 -3.10 10.71 -1.89
CA ALA A 80 -2.06 9.76 -2.23
C ALA A 80 -1.13 9.51 -1.03
N LEU A 81 -0.70 10.55 -0.33
CA LEU A 81 0.13 10.44 0.87
C LEU A 81 -0.57 9.61 1.95
N ALA A 82 -1.84 9.88 2.24
CA ALA A 82 -2.60 9.12 3.22
C ALA A 82 -2.70 7.62 2.84
N LEU A 83 -2.93 7.32 1.56
CA LEU A 83 -3.02 5.95 1.07
C LEU A 83 -1.67 5.24 1.00
N VAL A 84 -0.58 5.95 0.69
CA VAL A 84 0.79 5.42 0.73
C VAL A 84 1.19 5.10 2.18
N VAL A 85 0.85 5.96 3.14
CA VAL A 85 1.06 5.68 4.58
C VAL A 85 0.25 4.46 5.01
N TYR A 86 -1.03 4.39 4.63
CA TYR A 86 -1.87 3.22 4.89
C TYR A 86 -1.27 1.94 4.26
N HIS A 87 -0.78 2.02 3.03
CA HIS A 87 -0.10 0.93 2.33
C HIS A 87 1.13 0.46 3.13
N ALA A 88 2.00 1.37 3.56
CA ALA A 88 3.19 1.05 4.33
C ALA A 88 2.86 0.38 5.67
N VAL A 89 1.90 0.93 6.42
CA VAL A 89 1.44 0.38 7.72
C VAL A 89 0.92 -1.05 7.57
N THR A 90 0.05 -1.28 6.57
CA THR A 90 -0.49 -2.63 6.33
C THR A 90 0.58 -3.61 5.87
N TRP A 91 1.56 -3.16 5.09
CA TRP A 91 2.72 -3.99 4.72
C TRP A 91 3.59 -4.33 5.94
N PHE A 92 3.91 -3.38 6.81
CA PHE A 92 4.67 -3.64 8.05
C PHE A 92 3.98 -4.60 9.01
N ASN A 93 2.64 -4.66 8.99
CA ASN A 93 1.88 -5.59 9.82
C ASN A 93 1.87 -7.02 9.25
N VAL A 94 1.98 -7.18 7.92
CA VAL A 94 1.95 -8.48 7.23
C VAL A 94 3.35 -9.05 6.99
N ALA A 95 4.35 -8.21 6.68
CA ALA A 95 5.71 -8.64 6.36
C ALA A 95 6.36 -9.54 7.44
N PRO A 96 6.23 -9.27 8.76
CA PRO A 96 6.73 -10.14 9.82
C PRO A 96 6.12 -11.54 9.83
N GLN A 97 4.91 -11.72 9.27
CA GLN A 97 4.24 -13.01 9.24
C GLN A 97 4.87 -13.95 8.20
N ALA A 98 5.47 -13.40 7.14
CA ALA A 98 6.19 -14.17 6.13
C ALA A 98 7.63 -14.52 6.55
N LEU A 99 8.16 -13.88 7.60
CA LEU A 99 9.53 -14.06 8.06
C LEU A 99 9.60 -15.04 9.24
N VAL A 100 10.26 -16.18 9.06
CA VAL A 100 10.57 -17.12 10.14
C VAL A 100 11.98 -16.85 10.67
N LEU A 101 12.12 -15.79 11.46
CA LEU A 101 13.41 -15.44 12.07
C LEU A 101 13.65 -16.27 13.34
N ARG A 102 14.83 -16.89 13.43
CA ARG A 102 15.34 -17.59 14.62
C ARG A 102 16.66 -16.98 15.05
N VAL A 103 16.75 -16.56 16.30
CA VAL A 103 17.98 -16.00 16.90
C VAL A 103 18.34 -16.86 18.10
N ARG A 104 19.57 -17.39 18.13
CA ARG A 104 20.06 -18.31 19.18
C ARG A 104 19.10 -19.47 19.47
N GLY A 105 18.54 -20.07 18.41
CA GLY A 105 17.60 -21.19 18.50
C GLY A 105 16.17 -20.83 18.90
N ARG A 106 15.86 -19.57 19.27
CA ARG A 106 14.51 -19.11 19.63
C ARG A 106 13.87 -18.35 18.46
N ARG A 107 12.57 -18.59 18.22
CA ARG A 107 11.81 -17.83 17.21
C ARG A 107 11.62 -16.39 17.70
N VAL A 108 11.94 -15.43 16.85
CA VAL A 108 11.71 -14.01 17.14
C VAL A 108 10.21 -13.73 17.01
N PRO A 109 9.57 -13.09 18.01
CA PRO A 109 8.17 -12.70 17.91
C PRO A 109 7.94 -11.71 16.77
N ALA A 110 6.87 -11.90 15.98
CA ALA A 110 6.52 -11.00 14.88
C ALA A 110 6.36 -9.53 15.31
N ARG A 111 5.96 -9.29 16.57
CA ARG A 111 5.85 -7.94 17.16
C ARG A 111 7.19 -7.21 17.24
N VAL A 112 8.27 -7.94 17.53
CA VAL A 112 9.63 -7.37 17.59
C VAL A 112 10.05 -6.92 16.20
N VAL A 113 9.81 -7.76 15.19
CA VAL A 113 10.12 -7.45 13.79
C VAL A 113 9.28 -6.25 13.32
N ALA A 114 7.98 -6.21 13.61
CA ALA A 114 7.14 -5.05 13.30
C ALA A 114 7.66 -3.78 13.98
N GLY A 115 8.02 -3.85 15.26
CA GLY A 115 8.59 -2.73 16.01
C GLY A 115 9.87 -2.19 15.38
N LEU A 116 10.74 -3.06 14.87
CA LEU A 116 11.94 -2.66 14.12
C LEU A 116 11.60 -1.93 12.81
N HIS A 117 10.58 -2.38 12.06
CA HIS A 117 10.14 -1.70 10.85
C HIS A 117 9.63 -0.28 11.16
N TYR A 118 8.76 -0.14 12.17
CA TYR A 118 8.25 1.17 12.58
C TYR A 118 9.36 2.06 13.13
N GLY A 119 10.27 1.52 13.94
CA GLY A 119 11.41 2.26 14.49
C GLY A 119 12.35 2.77 13.40
N LEU A 120 12.71 1.92 12.45
CA LEU A 120 13.54 2.30 11.30
C LEU A 120 12.83 3.33 10.42
N TRP A 121 11.54 3.14 10.15
CA TRP A 121 10.75 4.08 9.36
C TRP A 121 10.66 5.47 10.01
N ALA A 122 10.43 5.53 11.33
CA ALA A 122 10.43 6.78 12.08
C ALA A 122 11.82 7.46 12.06
N LEU A 123 12.89 6.70 12.27
CA LEU A 123 14.26 7.20 12.21
C LEU A 123 14.60 7.80 10.83
N VAL A 124 14.32 7.06 9.75
CA VAL A 124 14.57 7.53 8.38
C VAL A 124 13.75 8.79 8.09
N SER A 125 12.48 8.81 8.51
CA SER A 125 11.62 9.98 8.32
C SER A 125 12.15 11.21 9.06
N ALA A 126 12.64 11.04 10.29
CA ALA A 126 13.24 12.12 11.08
C ALA A 126 14.54 12.64 10.46
N VAL A 127 15.42 11.75 9.97
CA VAL A 127 16.65 12.12 9.27
C VAL A 127 16.35 12.91 7.99
N VAL A 128 15.37 12.46 7.19
CA VAL A 128 14.95 13.18 5.99
C VAL A 128 14.38 14.56 6.35
N ALA A 129 13.50 14.64 7.35
CA ALA A 129 12.94 15.91 7.80
C ALA A 129 14.03 16.88 8.28
N TRP A 130 15.03 16.39 9.02
CA TRP A 130 16.19 17.18 9.46
C TRP A 130 17.06 17.70 8.30
N ILE A 131 17.17 16.95 7.20
CA ILE A 131 17.94 17.38 6.02
C ILE A 131 17.17 18.45 5.22
N VAL A 132 15.83 18.35 5.18
CA VAL A 132 14.98 19.17 4.31
C VAL A 132 14.54 20.49 4.97
N ILE A 133 14.36 20.50 6.29
CA ILE A 133 13.92 21.66 7.10
C ILE A 133 15.13 22.34 7.70
#